data_AF-A0A5G2R1A5-F1
#
_entry.id   AF-A0A5G2R1A5-F1
#
_cell.length_a   1.000
_cell.length_b   1.000
_cell.length_c   1.000
_cell.angle_alpha   90.00
_cell.angle_beta   90.00
_cell.angle_gamma   90.00
#
_symmetry.space_group_name_H-M   'P 1'
#
loop_
_entity.id
_entity.type
_entity.pdbx_description
1 polymer ?
#
loop_
_entity_poly.entity_id
_entity_poly.type
_entity_poly.pdbx_seq_one_letter_code
_entity_poly.pdbx_strand_id
1 'polypeptide(L)'
;MEQQQQQQQQLRNLRDFLLVYNRMTELCFQRCVPSLHHRALDAEEEACLHSCAGKLIHSNHRLMAAYVQLMPALVQRRIADYEAASAVPGVAAEQPEASPSGS
;
A
#
# COMPACT_ATOMS: atom_id res chain seq x y z
N MET A 1 22.58 14.79 11.80
CA MET A 1 21.64 13.65 11.70
C MET A 1 20.25 14.09 11.25
N GLU A 2 19.66 15.15 11.84
CA GLU A 2 18.30 15.63 11.48
C GLU A 2 18.13 16.01 10.00
N GLN A 3 19.14 16.70 9.42
CA GLN A 3 19.11 17.09 8.01
C GLN A 3 19.04 15.87 7.05
N GLN A 4 19.68 14.76 7.43
CA GLN A 4 19.68 13.52 6.66
C GLN A 4 18.33 12.80 6.75
N GLN A 5 17.66 12.85 7.91
CA GLN A 5 16.32 12.29 8.09
C GLN A 5 15.26 13.07 7.28
N GLN A 6 15.34 14.40 7.27
CA GLN A 6 14.43 15.23 6.48
C GLN A 6 14.58 14.96 4.97
N GLN A 7 15.83 14.86 4.49
CA GLN A 7 16.09 14.51 3.10
C GLN A 7 15.55 13.13 2.73
N GLN A 8 15.72 12.12 3.59
CA GLN A 8 15.13 10.80 3.38
C GLN A 8 13.60 10.84 3.33
N GLN A 9 12.95 11.66 4.16
CA GLN A 9 11.50 11.82 4.11
C GLN A 9 11.04 12.45 2.78
N GLN A 10 11.75 13.46 2.29
CA GLN A 10 11.42 14.06 0.98
C GLN A 10 11.57 13.07 -0.16
N LEU A 11 12.63 12.24 -0.14
CA LEU A 11 12.82 11.18 -1.13
C LEU A 11 11.72 10.11 -1.07
N ARG A 12 11.27 9.74 0.12
CA ARG A 12 10.11 8.83 0.28
C ARG A 12 8.85 9.45 -0.32
N ASN A 13 8.53 10.70 0.03
CA ASN A 13 7.35 11.39 -0.50
C ASN A 13 7.37 11.47 -2.04
N LEU A 14 8.53 11.78 -2.62
CA LEU A 14 8.70 11.82 -4.07
C LEU A 14 8.49 10.45 -4.70
N ARG A 15 9.10 9.40 -4.14
CA ARG A 15 8.93 8.03 -4.61
C ARG A 15 7.46 7.62 -4.59
N ASP A 16 6.77 7.89 -3.48
CA ASP A 16 5.39 7.50 -3.30
C ASP A 16 4.46 8.27 -4.27
N PHE A 17 4.75 9.56 -4.52
CA PHE A 17 4.08 10.33 -5.57
C PHE A 17 4.28 9.71 -6.96
N LEU A 18 5.51 9.34 -7.32
CA LEU A 18 5.80 8.76 -8.64
C LEU A 18 5.12 7.40 -8.82
N LEU A 19 5.02 6.60 -7.76
CA LEU A 19 4.28 5.33 -7.81
C LEU A 19 2.78 5.56 -8.10
N VAL A 20 2.17 6.54 -7.44
CA VAL A 20 0.75 6.89 -7.69
C VAL A 20 0.58 7.47 -9.10
N TYR A 21 1.48 8.35 -9.54
CA TYR A 21 1.47 8.91 -10.87
C TYR A 21 1.54 7.82 -11.94
N ASN A 22 2.53 6.92 -11.85
CA ASN A 22 2.71 5.82 -12.82
C ASN A 22 1.50 4.90 -12.86
N ARG A 23 0.90 4.60 -11.70
CA ARG A 23 -0.30 3.77 -11.65
C ARG A 23 -1.52 4.46 -12.27
N MET A 24 -1.65 5.76 -12.03
CA MET A 24 -2.74 6.56 -12.60
C MET A 24 -2.61 6.66 -14.12
N THR A 25 -1.41 6.90 -14.64
CA THR A 25 -1.19 6.99 -16.10
C THR A 25 -1.48 5.67 -16.80
N GLU A 26 -0.99 4.56 -16.25
CA GLU A 26 -1.29 3.21 -16.75
C GLU A 26 -2.81 2.93 -16.78
N LEU A 27 -3.49 3.15 -15.64
CA LEU A 27 -4.92 2.86 -15.51
C LEU A 27 -5.77 3.72 -16.44
N CYS A 28 -5.51 5.03 -16.49
CA CYS A 28 -6.32 5.94 -17.30
C CYS A 28 -6.07 5.71 -18.80
N PHE A 29 -4.83 5.41 -19.21
CA PHE A 29 -4.56 5.03 -20.60
C PHE A 29 -5.31 3.73 -20.98
N GLN A 30 -5.20 2.68 -20.16
CA GLN A 30 -5.87 1.40 -20.42
C GLN A 30 -7.39 1.52 -20.50
N ARG A 31 -8.00 2.49 -19.79
CA ARG A 31 -9.46 2.66 -19.74
C ARG A 31 -10.02 3.66 -20.73
N CYS A 32 -9.27 4.70 -21.06
CA CYS A 32 -9.75 5.82 -21.86
C CYS A 32 -9.26 5.80 -23.31
N VAL A 33 -8.21 5.04 -23.65
CA VAL A 33 -7.64 4.98 -25.00
C VAL A 33 -7.86 3.57 -25.57
N PRO A 34 -9.02 3.29 -26.17
CA PRO A 34 -9.38 1.94 -26.62
C PRO A 34 -8.65 1.51 -27.90
N SER A 35 -8.19 2.47 -28.72
CA SER A 35 -7.53 2.21 -29.99
C SER A 35 -6.49 3.29 -30.28
N LEU A 36 -5.49 2.98 -31.10
CA LEU A 36 -4.42 3.91 -31.48
C LEU A 36 -4.40 4.14 -33.00
N HIS A 37 -5.58 4.38 -33.59
CA HIS A 37 -5.72 4.63 -35.02
C HIS A 37 -5.13 5.99 -35.44
N HIS A 38 -5.12 6.95 -34.52
CA HIS A 38 -4.52 8.26 -34.71
C HIS A 38 -3.45 8.50 -33.64
N ARG A 39 -2.46 9.34 -33.97
CA ARG A 39 -1.35 9.66 -33.06
C ARG A 39 -1.76 10.61 -31.93
N ALA A 40 -2.70 11.51 -32.19
CA ALA A 40 -3.21 12.46 -31.22
C ALA A 40 -4.47 11.91 -30.55
N LEU A 41 -4.71 12.33 -29.31
CA LEU A 41 -5.94 12.04 -28.60
C LEU A 41 -7.11 12.78 -29.25
N ASP A 42 -8.27 12.15 -29.26
CA ASP A 42 -9.52 12.84 -29.59
C ASP A 42 -10.16 13.50 -28.36
N ALA A 43 -11.22 14.29 -28.59
CA ALA A 43 -11.89 15.03 -27.53
C ALA A 43 -12.59 14.12 -26.49
N GLU A 44 -13.03 12.92 -26.88
CA GLU A 44 -13.67 11.98 -25.96
C GLU A 44 -12.63 11.32 -25.05
N GLU A 45 -11.48 10.93 -25.61
CA GLU A 45 -10.33 10.40 -24.88
C GLU A 45 -9.81 11.44 -23.87
N GLU A 46 -9.63 12.70 -24.29
CA GLU A 46 -9.20 13.80 -23.41
C GLU A 46 -10.18 14.03 -22.25
N ALA A 47 -11.49 14.08 -22.54
CA ALA A 47 -12.53 14.23 -21.52
C ALA A 47 -12.54 13.04 -20.53
N CYS A 48 -12.36 11.81 -21.04
CA CYS A 48 -12.25 10.62 -20.21
C CYS A 48 -11.03 10.67 -19.30
N LEU A 49 -9.85 11.02 -19.83
CA LEU A 49 -8.60 11.13 -19.07
C LEU A 49 -8.72 12.17 -17.95
N HIS A 50 -9.31 13.33 -18.23
CA HIS A 50 -9.57 14.37 -17.23
C HIS A 50 -10.48 13.84 -16.10
N SER A 51 -11.58 13.16 -16.45
CA SER A 51 -12.47 12.55 -15.46
C SER A 51 -11.78 11.44 -14.65
N CYS A 52 -10.99 10.59 -15.31
CA CYS A 52 -10.25 9.49 -14.70
C CYS A 52 -9.26 10.00 -13.65
N ALA A 53 -8.40 10.95 -14.04
CA ALA A 53 -7.42 11.55 -13.13
C ALA A 53 -8.10 12.23 -11.94
N GLY A 54 -9.14 13.05 -12.18
CA GLY A 54 -9.88 13.73 -11.12
C GLY A 54 -10.54 12.75 -10.15
N LYS A 55 -11.19 11.69 -10.66
CA LYS A 55 -11.79 10.64 -9.82
C LYS A 55 -10.74 9.90 -9.00
N LEU A 56 -9.59 9.58 -9.58
CA LEU A 56 -8.54 8.84 -8.89
C LEU A 56 -7.91 9.70 -7.79
N ILE A 57 -7.62 10.96 -8.06
CA ILE A 57 -7.07 11.90 -7.06
C ILE A 57 -8.06 12.06 -5.90
N HIS A 58 -9.33 12.38 -6.17
CA HIS A 58 -10.33 12.55 -5.10
C HIS A 58 -10.54 11.27 -4.29
N SER A 59 -10.61 10.11 -4.97
CA SER A 59 -10.72 8.82 -4.31
C SER A 59 -9.52 8.53 -3.42
N ASN A 60 -8.31 8.76 -3.93
CA ASN A 60 -7.07 8.56 -3.19
C ASN A 60 -7.01 9.44 -1.93
N HIS A 61 -7.38 10.72 -2.04
CA HIS A 61 -7.46 11.61 -0.88
C HIS A 61 -8.46 11.14 0.17
N ARG A 62 -9.66 10.70 -0.24
CA ARG A 62 -10.67 10.17 0.68
C ARG A 62 -10.20 8.91 1.39
N LEU A 63 -9.58 7.99 0.67
CA LEU A 63 -9.03 6.76 1.24
C LEU A 63 -7.88 7.06 2.20
N MET A 64 -6.98 7.97 1.83
CA MET A 64 -5.85 8.34 2.69
C MET A 64 -6.33 9.02 3.98
N ALA A 65 -7.34 9.88 3.91
CA ALA A 65 -7.94 10.50 5.08
C ALA A 65 -8.52 9.44 6.05
N ALA A 66 -9.29 8.48 5.53
CA ALA A 66 -9.83 7.39 6.33
C ALA A 66 -8.73 6.49 6.91
N TYR A 67 -7.70 6.17 6.11
CA TYR A 67 -6.56 5.38 6.54
C TYR A 67 -5.83 6.01 7.72
N VAL A 68 -5.51 7.31 7.64
CA VAL A 68 -4.85 8.05 8.73
C VAL A 68 -5.70 8.06 10.01
N GLN A 69 -7.03 8.13 9.89
CA GLN A 69 -7.93 8.06 11.04
C GLN A 69 -7.96 6.67 11.70
N LEU A 70 -7.94 5.59 10.90
CA LEU A 70 -8.16 4.22 11.38
C LEU A 70 -6.87 3.52 11.82
N MET A 71 -5.74 3.83 11.18
CA MET A 71 -4.48 3.12 11.38
C MET A 71 -3.94 3.13 12.81
N PRO A 72 -3.98 4.25 13.58
CA PRO A 72 -3.47 4.26 14.94
C PRO A 72 -4.15 3.20 15.84
N ALA A 73 -5.47 3.06 15.74
CA ALA A 73 -6.23 2.07 16.51
C ALA A 73 -5.89 0.64 16.08
N LEU A 74 -5.76 0.39 14.77
CA LEU A 74 -5.34 -0.90 14.23
C LEU A 74 -3.94 -1.31 14.70
N VAL A 75 -3.00 -0.36 14.69
CA VAL A 75 -1.62 -0.60 15.15
C VAL A 75 -1.57 -0.84 16.65
N GLN A 76 -2.30 -0.06 17.46
CA GLN A 76 -2.38 -0.28 18.92
C GLN A 76 -2.93 -1.66 19.25
N ARG A 77 -4.03 -2.07 18.60
CA ARG A 77 -4.60 -3.41 18.79
C ARG A 77 -3.59 -4.49 18.43
N ARG A 78 -2.88 -4.34 17.30
CA ARG A 78 -1.84 -5.29 16.89
C ARG A 78 -0.74 -5.39 17.94
N ILE A 79 -0.27 -4.29 18.52
CA ILE A 79 0.75 -4.30 19.58
C ILE A 79 0.24 -5.07 20.81
N ALA A 80 -0.99 -4.80 21.26
CA ALA A 80 -1.59 -5.50 22.40
C ALA A 80 -1.72 -7.02 22.16
N ASP A 81 -2.10 -7.42 20.94
CA ASP A 81 -2.19 -8.84 20.56
C ASP A 81 -0.79 -9.50 20.58
N TYR A 82 0.26 -8.79 20.12
CA TYR A 82 1.65 -9.28 20.20
C TYR A 82 2.13 -9.43 21.65
N GLU A 83 1.83 -8.43 22.51
CA GLU A 83 2.18 -8.47 23.93
C GLU A 83 1.48 -9.64 24.63
N ALA A 84 0.18 -9.82 24.40
CA ALA A 84 -0.60 -10.92 24.96
C ALA A 84 -0.07 -12.29 24.50
N ALA A 85 0.28 -12.44 23.22
CA ALA A 85 0.88 -13.67 22.70
C ALA A 85 2.27 -13.95 23.30
N SER A 86 3.06 -12.90 23.54
CA SER A 86 4.39 -13.03 24.17
C SER A 86 4.33 -13.25 25.69
N ALA A 87 3.22 -12.88 26.33
CA ALA A 87 3.00 -13.01 27.76
C ALA A 87 2.43 -14.39 28.17
N VAL A 88 2.20 -15.33 27.24
CA VAL A 88 1.86 -16.72 27.54
C VAL A 88 3.15 -17.48 27.92
N PRO A 89 3.37 -17.86 29.19
CA PRO A 89 4.45 -18.76 29.56
C PRO A 89 4.00 -20.19 29.26
N GLY A 90 4.64 -20.84 28.29
CA GLY A 90 4.50 -22.28 28.07
C GLY A 90 4.02 -22.70 26.69
N VAL A 91 4.83 -22.44 25.65
CA VAL A 91 5.03 -23.49 24.64
C VAL A 91 6.17 -24.34 25.18
N ALA A 92 5.81 -25.35 25.96
CA ALA A 92 6.67 -26.49 26.16
C ALA A 92 7.08 -26.98 24.76
N ALA A 93 8.38 -27.12 24.56
CA ALA A 93 8.92 -27.81 23.41
C ALA A 93 8.31 -29.22 23.35
N GLU A 94 7.29 -29.41 22.52
CA GLU A 94 6.82 -30.74 22.18
C GLU A 94 7.83 -31.31 21.17
N GLN A 95 8.87 -31.95 21.72
CA GLN A 95 9.68 -32.88 20.96
C GLN A 95 8.80 -34.08 20.59
N PRO A 96 8.78 -34.54 19.33
CA PRO A 96 8.23 -35.85 19.04
C PRO A 96 9.10 -36.89 19.75
N GLU A 97 8.56 -37.51 20.80
CA GLU A 97 9.14 -38.72 21.40
C GLU A 97 9.29 -39.80 20.33
N ALA A 98 10.54 -40.14 20.00
CA ALA A 98 10.88 -41.44 19.46
C ALA A 98 11.63 -42.20 20.57
N SER A 99 10.88 -43.02 21.30
CA SER A 99 11.42 -43.97 22.30
C SER A 99 12.18 -45.14 21.62
N PRO A 100 13.02 -45.88 22.37
CA PRO A 100 14.11 -46.69 21.83
C PRO A 100 13.76 -48.18 21.64
N SER A 101 14.31 -48.81 20.60
CA SER A 101 14.59 -50.25 20.55
C SER A 101 15.85 -50.43 19.70
N GLY A 102 16.95 -51.01 20.13
CA GLY A 102 17.07 -52.26 20.88
C GLY A 102 17.51 -53.35 19.90
N SER A 103 18.80 -53.73 19.99
CA SER A 103 19.54 -54.81 19.29
C SER A 103 20.12 -54.50 17.90
#